data_AF-A0A2I0K958-F1
#
_entry.id   AF-A0A2I0K958-F1
#
_cell.length_a   1.000
_cell.length_b   1.000
_cell.length_c   1.000
_cell.angle_alpha   90.00
_cell.angle_beta   90.00
_cell.angle_gamma   90.00
#
_symmetry.space_group_name_H-M   'P 1'
#
loop_
_entity.id
_entity.type
_entity.pdbx_description
1 polymer ?
#
loop_
_entity_poly.entity_id
_entity_poly.type
_entity_poly.pdbx_seq_one_letter_code
_entity_poly.pdbx_strand_id
1 'polypeptide(L)'
;MLGLAKRVGARFLLTSTSEVYGDPLQHPQVETYWGNVNPIGVRSCYDEGKRTAETLTMDYHRGLGIEVRIARIFNTYGPRMCLDDGRVVSNFVAQALRKEPLTVYGDGKQTRSFQYVSDLV
;
A
#
# COMPACT_ATOMS: atom_id res chain seq x y z
N MET A 1 -8.35 -11.96 11.52
CA MET A 1 -6.95 -12.43 11.55
C MET A 1 -6.27 -12.17 12.88
N LEU A 2 -6.23 -10.93 13.40
CA LEU A 2 -5.60 -10.62 14.71
C LEU A 2 -6.15 -11.46 15.87
N GLY A 3 -7.47 -11.62 15.98
CA GLY A 3 -8.08 -12.50 16.99
C GLY A 3 -7.67 -13.98 16.85
N LEU A 4 -7.42 -14.45 15.63
CA LEU A 4 -6.90 -15.80 15.39
C LEU A 4 -5.44 -15.89 15.85
N ALA A 5 -4.59 -14.93 15.44
CA ALA A 5 -3.19 -14.86 15.85
C ALA A 5 -3.04 -14.86 17.37
N LYS A 6 -3.90 -14.12 18.08
CA LYS A 6 -4.03 -14.16 19.54
C LYS A 6 -4.29 -15.57 20.05
N ARG A 7 -5.34 -16.20 19.51
CA ARG A 7 -5.84 -17.50 19.97
C ARG A 7 -4.82 -18.62 19.83
N VAL A 8 -3.99 -18.58 18.79
CA VAL A 8 -3.00 -19.63 18.49
C VAL A 8 -1.56 -19.23 18.81
N GLY A 9 -1.32 -18.04 19.37
CA GLY A 9 0.02 -17.54 19.66
C GLY A 9 0.88 -17.29 18.42
N ALA A 10 0.27 -16.99 17.27
CA ALA A 10 1.01 -16.76 16.03
C ALA A 10 1.52 -15.31 15.92
N ARG A 11 2.67 -15.15 15.27
CA ARG A 11 3.15 -13.86 14.79
C ARG A 11 2.29 -13.39 13.61
N PHE A 12 1.91 -12.12 13.60
CA PHE A 12 1.09 -11.53 12.54
C PHE A 12 1.86 -10.46 11.76
N LEU A 13 1.95 -10.59 10.43
CA LEU A 13 2.46 -9.55 9.55
C LEU A 13 1.30 -8.86 8.84
N LEU A 14 1.18 -7.55 9.03
CA LEU A 14 0.28 -6.69 8.27
C LEU A 14 1.01 -6.17 7.04
N THR A 15 0.47 -6.49 5.86
CA THR A 15 0.82 -5.82 4.61
C THR A 15 0.03 -4.50 4.53
N SER A 16 0.63 -3.43 5.03
CA SER A 16 0.16 -2.05 4.86
C SER A 16 0.55 -1.53 3.46
N THR A 17 0.52 -0.22 3.26
CA THR A 17 0.71 0.43 1.95
C THR A 17 1.37 1.79 2.11
N SER A 18 2.07 2.26 1.07
CA SER A 18 2.53 3.65 1.00
C SER A 18 1.39 4.67 0.99
N GLU A 19 0.16 4.26 0.64
CA GLU A 19 -1.02 5.16 0.65
C GLU A 19 -1.39 5.67 2.06
N VAL A 20 -0.88 5.06 3.14
CA VAL A 20 -1.06 5.61 4.49
C VAL A 20 -0.41 6.97 4.67
N TYR A 21 0.53 7.33 3.78
CA TYR A 21 1.16 8.64 3.72
C TYR A 21 0.34 9.68 2.91
N GLY A 22 -0.64 9.24 2.12
CA GLY A 22 -1.54 10.09 1.33
C GLY A 22 -0.82 10.94 0.27
N ASP A 23 -1.08 12.25 0.27
CA ASP A 23 -0.37 13.25 -0.55
C ASP A 23 0.74 13.92 0.27
N PRO A 24 1.92 13.30 0.36
CA PRO A 24 2.90 13.62 1.40
C PRO A 24 3.49 15.03 1.22
N LEU A 25 3.58 15.76 2.32
CA LEU A 25 4.23 17.08 2.39
C LEU A 25 5.75 16.99 2.59
N GLN A 26 6.31 15.78 2.58
CA GLN A 26 7.73 15.52 2.75
C GLN A 26 8.24 14.47 1.75
N HIS A 27 9.51 14.61 1.36
CA HIS A 27 10.20 13.68 0.47
C HIS A 27 11.64 13.45 0.95
N PRO A 28 12.08 12.20 1.19
CA PRO A 28 11.31 10.96 1.09
C PRO A 28 10.28 10.78 2.24
N GLN A 29 9.37 9.82 2.09
CA GLN A 29 8.45 9.43 3.17
C GLN A 29 9.15 8.42 4.08
N VAL A 30 9.42 8.82 5.32
CA VAL A 30 9.96 7.94 6.38
C VAL A 30 8.83 7.46 7.29
N GLU A 31 9.05 6.38 8.03
CA GLU A 31 8.01 5.69 8.82
C GLU A 31 7.45 6.52 9.96
N THR A 32 8.21 7.52 10.44
CA THR A 32 7.77 8.48 11.47
C THR A 32 6.77 9.51 10.93
N TYR A 33 6.62 9.64 9.61
CA TYR A 33 5.66 10.55 9.01
C TYR A 33 4.23 10.05 9.19
N TRP A 34 3.33 10.94 9.61
CA TRP A 34 1.94 10.60 9.90
C TRP A 34 1.05 10.46 8.65
N GLY A 35 1.48 11.02 7.52
CA GLY A 35 0.67 11.10 6.30
C GLY A 35 -0.22 12.34 6.24
N ASN A 36 -0.61 12.70 5.01
CA ASN A 36 -1.55 13.75 4.70
C ASN A 36 -2.67 13.14 3.85
N VAL A 37 -3.69 12.62 4.53
CA VAL A 37 -4.75 11.79 3.94
C VAL A 37 -6.10 12.47 4.14
N ASN A 38 -6.93 12.51 3.11
CA ASN A 38 -8.32 12.96 3.24
C ASN A 38 -9.17 11.80 3.77
N PRO A 39 -9.86 11.93 4.92
CA PRO A 39 -10.61 10.82 5.53
C PRO A 39 -11.99 10.54 4.88
N ILE A 40 -12.49 11.42 4.02
CA ILE A 40 -13.83 11.31 3.39
C ILE A 40 -13.79 11.39 1.86
N GLY A 41 -12.62 11.36 1.25
CA GLY A 41 -12.44 11.31 -0.19
C GLY A 41 -12.81 9.95 -0.78
N VAL A 42 -12.91 9.90 -2.11
CA VAL A 42 -13.28 8.67 -2.86
C VAL A 42 -12.32 7.50 -2.64
N ARG A 43 -11.07 7.77 -2.23
CA ARG A 43 -10.04 6.76 -1.93
C ARG A 43 -10.00 6.34 -0.46
N SER A 44 -10.69 7.04 0.43
CA SER A 44 -10.56 6.87 1.88
C SER A 44 -10.96 5.48 2.37
N CYS A 45 -11.83 4.77 1.65
CA CYS A 45 -12.15 3.38 1.97
C CYS A 45 -10.91 2.47 1.99
N TYR A 46 -9.91 2.75 1.16
CA TYR A 46 -8.64 2.04 1.14
C TYR A 46 -7.63 2.68 2.10
N ASP A 47 -7.42 4.00 2.00
CA ASP A 47 -6.37 4.71 2.73
C ASP A 47 -6.62 4.64 4.25
N GLU A 48 -7.81 5.03 4.70
CA GLU A 48 -8.19 4.95 6.12
C GLU A 48 -8.44 3.52 6.56
N GLY A 49 -8.85 2.63 5.65
CA GLY A 49 -8.93 1.20 5.93
C GLY A 49 -7.58 0.61 6.34
N LYS A 50 -6.50 0.98 5.64
CA LYS A 50 -5.14 0.55 5.96
C LYS A 50 -4.58 1.25 7.20
N ARG A 51 -4.84 2.55 7.38
CA ARG A 51 -4.46 3.28 8.60
C ARG A 51 -5.13 2.68 9.84
N THR A 52 -6.43 2.38 9.77
CA THR A 52 -7.18 1.70 10.83
C THR A 52 -6.62 0.30 11.11
N ALA A 53 -6.20 -0.43 10.07
CA ALA A 53 -5.57 -1.74 10.25
C ALA A 53 -4.23 -1.67 10.98
N GLU A 54 -3.40 -0.64 10.74
CA GLU A 54 -2.17 -0.40 11.52
C GLU A 54 -2.50 -0.13 12.99
N THR A 55 -3.49 0.72 13.27
CA THR A 55 -3.96 1.02 14.63
C THR A 55 -4.38 -0.24 15.37
N LEU A 56 -5.28 -1.03 14.78
CA LEU A 56 -5.75 -2.29 15.39
C LEU A 56 -4.59 -3.27 15.62
N THR A 57 -3.65 -3.36 14.69
CA THR A 57 -2.47 -4.23 14.81
C THR A 57 -1.60 -3.82 16.00
N MET A 58 -1.34 -2.52 16.16
CA MET A 58 -0.55 -1.98 17.27
C MET A 58 -1.29 -2.05 18.62
N ASP A 59 -2.61 -2.00 18.63
CA ASP A 59 -3.40 -2.14 19.85
C ASP A 59 -3.42 -3.59 20.34
N TYR A 60 -3.50 -4.56 19.43
CA TYR A 60 -3.31 -5.98 19.78
C TYR A 60 -1.88 -6.26 20.28
N HIS A 61 -0.87 -5.57 19.75
CA HIS A 61 0.50 -5.68 20.24
C HIS A 61 0.64 -5.09 21.66
N ARG A 62 0.24 -3.84 21.85
CA ARG A 62 0.40 -3.12 23.13
C ARG A 62 -0.51 -3.65 24.24
N GLY A 63 -1.75 -4.01 23.90
CA GLY A 63 -2.76 -4.43 24.87
C GLY A 63 -2.77 -5.93 25.16
N LEU A 64 -2.36 -6.78 24.21
CA LEU A 64 -2.47 -8.24 24.32
C LEU A 64 -1.14 -8.97 24.10
N GLY A 65 -0.03 -8.26 23.91
CA GLY A 65 1.31 -8.83 23.80
C GLY A 65 1.54 -9.66 22.53
N ILE A 66 0.69 -9.51 21.50
CA ILE A 66 0.85 -10.26 20.25
C ILE A 66 2.09 -9.77 19.50
N GLU A 67 2.87 -10.70 18.98
CA GLU A 67 3.97 -10.35 18.12
C GLU A 67 3.46 -9.93 16.73
N VAL A 68 3.69 -8.66 16.37
CA VAL A 68 3.25 -8.10 15.09
C VAL A 68 4.42 -7.54 14.28
N ARG A 69 4.25 -7.46 12.95
CA ARG A 69 5.12 -6.74 12.02
C ARG A 69 4.24 -5.95 11.04
N ILE A 70 4.68 -4.77 10.63
CA ILE A 70 3.97 -3.92 9.66
C ILE A 70 4.94 -3.62 8.52
N ALA A 71 4.54 -3.93 7.29
CA ALA A 71 5.27 -3.57 6.08
C ALA A 71 4.45 -2.57 5.28
N ARG A 72 4.99 -1.36 5.05
CA ARG A 72 4.36 -0.34 4.21
C ARG A 72 4.87 -0.48 2.78
N ILE A 73 4.11 -1.20 1.97
CA ILE A 73 4.53 -1.62 0.63
C ILE A 73 4.32 -0.49 -0.38
N PHE A 74 5.37 -0.15 -1.13
CA PHE A 74 5.32 0.79 -2.26
C PHE A 74 4.90 0.08 -3.55
N ASN A 75 4.84 0.79 -4.69
CA ASN A 75 4.36 0.25 -5.95
C ASN A 75 5.19 -0.98 -6.42
N THR A 76 4.66 -2.18 -6.15
CA THR A 76 5.28 -3.43 -6.59
C THR A 76 4.71 -3.92 -7.92
N TYR A 77 5.58 -4.36 -8.82
CA TYR A 77 5.22 -4.94 -10.11
C TYR A 77 5.95 -6.26 -10.37
N GLY A 78 5.38 -7.11 -11.24
CA GLY A 78 6.00 -8.35 -11.68
C GLY A 78 5.01 -9.32 -12.34
N PRO A 79 5.48 -10.53 -12.71
CA PRO A 79 4.63 -11.58 -13.27
C PRO A 79 3.39 -11.86 -12.41
N ARG A 80 2.29 -12.26 -13.06
CA ARG A 80 0.98 -12.54 -12.43
C ARG A 80 0.25 -11.31 -11.85
N MET A 81 0.71 -10.10 -12.15
CA MET A 81 -0.10 -8.90 -11.88
C MET A 81 -1.42 -8.97 -12.66
N CYS A 82 -2.49 -8.42 -12.09
CA CYS A 82 -3.72 -8.22 -12.83
C CYS A 82 -3.54 -7.07 -13.82
N LEU A 83 -3.78 -7.35 -15.11
CA LEU A 83 -3.54 -6.39 -16.20
C LEU A 83 -4.43 -5.15 -16.11
N ASP A 84 -5.63 -5.30 -15.55
CA ASP A 84 -6.62 -4.22 -15.44
C ASP A 84 -6.80 -3.76 -13.97
N ASP A 85 -5.72 -3.81 -13.15
CA ASP A 85 -5.78 -3.38 -11.74
C ASP A 85 -5.79 -1.85 -11.55
N GLY A 86 -5.73 -1.08 -12.64
CA GLY A 86 -5.80 0.37 -12.64
C GLY A 86 -4.51 1.10 -12.25
N ARG A 87 -3.41 0.38 -11.99
CA ARG A 87 -2.09 0.97 -11.68
C ARG A 87 -1.34 1.32 -12.96
N VAL A 88 -0.36 2.20 -12.84
CA VAL A 88 0.35 2.78 -13.99
C VAL A 88 1.12 1.73 -14.81
N VAL A 89 1.84 0.80 -14.16
CA VAL A 89 2.64 -0.22 -14.87
C VAL A 89 1.75 -1.21 -15.61
N SER A 90 0.72 -1.73 -14.96
CA SER A 90 -0.25 -2.66 -15.54
C SER A 90 -1.01 -2.01 -16.70
N ASN A 91 -1.52 -0.78 -16.50
CA ASN A 91 -2.23 -0.04 -17.56
C ASN A 91 -1.33 0.20 -18.77
N PHE A 92 -0.09 0.68 -18.59
CA PHE A 92 0.81 0.93 -19.71
C PHE A 92 1.21 -0.36 -20.43
N VAL A 93 1.49 -1.43 -19.70
CA VAL A 93 1.79 -2.73 -20.30
C VAL A 93 0.59 -3.25 -21.08
N ALA A 94 -0.63 -3.18 -20.52
CA ALA A 94 -1.85 -3.62 -21.18
C ALA A 94 -2.14 -2.79 -22.45
N GLN A 95 -2.04 -1.46 -22.38
CA GLN A 95 -2.23 -0.56 -23.51
C GLN A 95 -1.19 -0.82 -24.61
N ALA A 96 0.08 -0.98 -24.25
CA ALA A 96 1.14 -1.31 -25.21
C ALA A 96 0.90 -2.66 -25.91
N LEU A 97 0.48 -3.69 -25.17
CA LEU A 97 0.15 -5.00 -25.72
C LEU A 97 -1.08 -4.95 -26.65
N ARG A 98 -2.08 -4.11 -26.33
CA ARG A 98 -3.28 -3.88 -27.14
C ARG A 98 -3.06 -2.89 -28.29
N LYS A 99 -1.87 -2.29 -28.40
CA LYS A 99 -1.54 -1.21 -29.35
C LYS A 99 -2.44 0.02 -29.20
N GLU A 100 -2.84 0.31 -27.96
CA GLU A 100 -3.61 1.50 -27.59
C GLU A 100 -2.66 2.65 -27.18
N PRO A 101 -3.08 3.92 -27.33
CA PRO A 101 -2.31 5.05 -26.82
C PRO A 101 -2.10 4.98 -25.31
N LEU A 102 -0.88 5.26 -24.85
CA LEU A 102 -0.55 5.30 -23.42
C LEU A 102 -1.22 6.51 -22.75
N THR A 103 -2.06 6.26 -21.75
CA THR A 103 -2.83 7.34 -21.08
C THR A 103 -2.06 7.95 -19.92
N VAL A 104 -1.56 9.17 -20.09
CA VAL A 104 -0.96 9.96 -19.00
C VAL A 104 -2.01 10.89 -18.42
N TYR A 105 -2.32 10.72 -17.12
CA TYR A 105 -3.18 11.66 -16.41
C TYR A 105 -2.38 12.88 -15.95
N GLY A 106 -2.90 14.08 -16.20
CA GLY A 106 -2.23 15.34 -15.86
C GLY A 106 -1.09 15.68 -16.82
N ASP A 107 0.00 16.23 -16.29
CA ASP A 107 1.18 16.64 -17.06
C ASP A 107 2.27 15.55 -17.13
N GLY A 108 2.10 14.43 -16.43
CA GLY A 108 3.05 13.32 -16.40
C GLY A 108 4.31 13.57 -15.57
N LYS A 109 4.40 14.68 -14.82
CA LYS A 109 5.57 15.01 -13.99
C LYS A 109 5.56 14.40 -12.61
N GLN A 110 4.45 13.77 -12.21
CA GLN A 110 4.34 13.05 -10.95
C GLN A 110 5.35 11.90 -10.86
N THR A 111 6.00 11.76 -9.71
CA THR A 111 7.00 10.71 -9.48
C THR A 111 6.42 9.53 -8.70
N ARG A 112 6.88 8.32 -9.00
CA ARG A 112 6.58 7.09 -8.28
C ARG A 112 7.83 6.21 -8.23
N SER A 113 8.03 5.53 -7.11
CA SER A 113 9.09 4.53 -6.95
C SER A 113 8.51 3.14 -7.16
N PHE A 114 9.16 2.33 -8.00
CA PHE A 114 8.73 0.96 -8.30
C PHE A 114 9.71 -0.06 -7.74
N GLN A 115 9.16 -1.16 -7.22
CA GLN A 115 9.92 -2.30 -6.72
C GLN A 115 9.50 -3.56 -7.50
N TYR A 116 10.46 -4.39 -7.88
CA TYR A 116 10.12 -5.66 -8.53
C TYR A 116 9.70 -6.69 -7.47
N VAL A 117 8.77 -7.59 -7.83
CA VAL A 117 8.14 -8.51 -6.88
C VAL A 117 9.13 -9.40 -6.11
N SER A 118 10.24 -9.81 -6.72
CA SER A 118 11.25 -10.62 -6.01
C SER A 118 12.06 -9.83 -4.98
N ASP A 119 12.11 -8.50 -5.07
CA ASP A 119 12.75 -7.67 -4.05
C ASP A 119 11.84 -7.46 -2.84
N LEU A 120 10.53 -7.70 -2.99
CA LEU A 120 9.55 -7.57 -1.91
C LEU A 120 9.48 -8.83 -1.02
N VAL A 121 9.65 -10.02 -1.61
CA VAL A 121 9.42 -11.33 -0.99
C VAL A 121 10.69 -11.84 -0.32
#